data_AF-A0A3D4D2V7-F1
#
_entry.id   AF-A0A3D4D2V7-F1
#
_cell.length_a   1.000
_cell.length_b   1.000
_cell.length_c   1.000
_cell.angle_alpha   90.00
_cell.angle_beta   90.00
_cell.angle_gamma   90.00
#
_symmetry.space_group_name_H-M   'P 1'
#
loop_
_entity.id
_entity.type
_entity.pdbx_description
1 polymer ?
#
loop_
_entity_poly.entity_id
_entity_poly.type
_entity_poly.pdbx_seq_one_letter_code
_entity_poly.pdbx_strand_id
1 'polypeptide(L)'
;EYYSDLDPSEFEGEVQKLQGLPMSQRMLAMNLLFSRWAENDPKGSWERSQQMGFPEMFMARAGAVSGWAASNPEALAQEYSKDPNEFGMGPGGRGRGDTAAMIAGEWAKQNPEGALKWAQTLDEREAADAISGIFNELSQQDPQEALRMAATLNDNDRGDAYESIAESWAISDYAAADRWINSLSSEEQGKVRFAAIESLANASPSQAAQETTKLPAGEERDELVAEVSREWARQDAPSAFEWLTESGSDNAVEEGIGRVVGALAREDPERVLDYIDSRDAGEVRDNAVQGYVYGNRGAPPAETIRLAETISGEDDRQRAVTRVAYEWAREDPEATLQYLETTDAIGEDSRERISEMAERAAAGEEVGRGFRGPPGRR
;
A
#
# COMPACT_ATOMS: atom_id res chain seq x y z
N GLU A 1 -12.16 -25.44 -12.93
CA GLU A 1 -12.84 -26.74 -13.06
C GLU A 1 -13.69 -27.08 -11.83
N TYR A 2 -13.17 -27.06 -10.60
CA TYR A 2 -13.98 -27.47 -9.44
C TYR A 2 -15.30 -26.68 -9.24
N TYR A 3 -15.34 -25.38 -9.56
CA TYR A 3 -16.54 -24.54 -9.41
C TYR A 3 -17.36 -24.36 -10.71
N SER A 4 -16.99 -25.00 -11.82
CA SER A 4 -17.62 -24.70 -13.13
C SER A 4 -19.02 -25.27 -13.30
N ASP A 5 -19.40 -26.25 -12.49
CA ASP A 5 -20.66 -27.01 -12.66
C ASP A 5 -21.67 -26.77 -11.52
N LEU A 6 -21.42 -25.79 -10.65
CA LEU A 6 -22.28 -25.52 -9.50
C LEU A 6 -23.49 -24.67 -9.89
N ASP A 7 -24.67 -25.13 -9.49
CA ASP A 7 -25.90 -24.34 -9.56
C ASP A 7 -25.92 -23.23 -8.48
N PRO A 8 -26.54 -22.06 -8.72
CA PRO A 8 -26.73 -21.00 -7.72
C PRO A 8 -27.15 -21.49 -6.31
N SER A 9 -27.93 -22.56 -6.23
CA SER A 9 -28.38 -23.16 -4.96
C SER A 9 -27.32 -23.98 -4.21
N GLU A 10 -26.23 -24.39 -4.88
CA GLU A 10 -25.16 -25.20 -4.30
C GLU A 10 -24.02 -24.35 -3.71
N PHE A 11 -23.96 -23.05 -4.04
CA PHE A 11 -22.90 -22.14 -3.59
C PHE A 11 -22.86 -21.95 -2.07
N GLU A 12 -24.00 -22.00 -1.37
CA GLU A 12 -24.01 -21.90 0.11
C GLU A 12 -23.27 -23.06 0.77
N GLY A 13 -23.37 -24.26 0.20
CA GLY A 13 -22.65 -25.43 0.66
C GLY A 13 -21.14 -25.29 0.45
N GLU A 14 -20.72 -24.72 -0.68
CA GLU A 14 -19.31 -24.48 -0.96
C GLU A 14 -18.70 -23.42 -0.03
N VAL A 15 -19.40 -22.30 0.24
CA VAL A 15 -18.92 -21.28 1.19
C VAL A 15 -18.63 -21.89 2.57
N GLN A 16 -19.46 -22.84 3.02
CA GLN A 16 -19.23 -23.55 4.29
C GLN A 16 -17.98 -24.43 4.25
N LYS A 17 -17.73 -25.12 3.13
CA LYS A 17 -16.52 -25.95 2.95
C LYS A 17 -15.23 -25.11 3.04
N LEU A 18 -15.27 -23.84 2.61
CA LEU A 18 -14.12 -22.94 2.68
C LEU A 18 -13.71 -22.54 4.12
N GLN A 19 -14.60 -22.67 5.11
CA GLN A 19 -14.32 -22.30 6.50
C GLN A 19 -13.21 -23.17 7.13
N GLY A 20 -13.00 -24.37 6.61
CA GLY A 20 -11.91 -25.26 7.05
C GLY A 20 -10.52 -24.86 6.52
N LEU A 21 -10.43 -23.93 5.57
CA LEU A 21 -9.16 -23.58 4.93
C LEU A 21 -8.37 -22.53 5.73
N PRO A 22 -7.03 -22.50 5.60
CA PRO A 22 -6.20 -21.38 6.02
C PRO A 22 -6.69 -20.07 5.41
N MET A 23 -6.56 -18.96 6.14
CA MET A 23 -7.13 -17.67 5.76
C MET A 23 -6.72 -17.21 4.34
N SER A 24 -5.44 -17.29 3.97
CA SER A 24 -4.99 -16.89 2.63
C SER A 24 -5.63 -17.70 1.51
N GLN A 25 -5.73 -19.01 1.69
CA GLN A 25 -6.37 -19.92 0.72
C GLN A 25 -7.88 -19.68 0.66
N ARG A 26 -8.51 -19.46 1.82
CA ARG A 26 -9.93 -19.12 1.92
C ARG A 26 -10.23 -17.84 1.16
N MET A 27 -9.44 -16.79 1.35
CA MET A 27 -9.61 -15.49 0.69
C MET A 27 -9.56 -15.62 -0.84
N LEU A 28 -8.57 -16.34 -1.37
CA LEU A 28 -8.49 -16.62 -2.81
C LEU A 28 -9.68 -17.47 -3.31
N ALA A 29 -10.04 -18.52 -2.58
CA ALA A 29 -11.16 -19.38 -2.95
C ALA A 29 -12.50 -18.63 -2.94
N MET A 30 -12.70 -17.70 -1.99
CA MET A 30 -13.89 -16.85 -1.93
C MET A 30 -14.04 -15.99 -3.18
N ASN A 31 -12.95 -15.36 -3.64
CA ASN A 31 -12.96 -14.55 -4.85
C ASN A 31 -13.35 -15.39 -6.09
N LEU A 32 -12.71 -16.55 -6.27
CA LEU A 32 -13.00 -17.43 -7.40
C LEU A 32 -14.43 -17.98 -7.37
N LEU A 33 -14.92 -18.36 -6.19
CA LEU A 33 -16.27 -18.89 -6.01
C LEU A 33 -17.32 -17.84 -6.39
N PHE A 34 -17.20 -16.62 -5.86
CA PHE A 34 -18.16 -15.54 -6.14
C PHE A 34 -18.08 -15.03 -7.57
N SER A 35 -16.89 -15.02 -8.17
CA SER A 35 -16.71 -14.73 -9.60
C SER A 35 -17.45 -15.74 -10.46
N ARG A 36 -17.27 -17.05 -10.20
CA ARG A 36 -18.00 -18.09 -10.95
C ARG A 36 -19.49 -18.08 -10.71
N TRP A 37 -19.94 -17.78 -9.50
CA TRP A 37 -21.36 -17.60 -9.24
C TRP A 37 -21.92 -16.43 -10.06
N ALA A 38 -21.21 -15.31 -10.09
CA ALA A 38 -21.66 -14.11 -10.78
C ALA A 38 -21.69 -14.24 -12.31
N GLU A 39 -21.00 -15.22 -12.89
CA GLU A 39 -21.17 -15.56 -14.31
C GLU A 39 -22.58 -16.07 -14.64
N ASN A 40 -23.26 -16.72 -13.68
CA ASN A 40 -24.59 -17.31 -13.85
C ASN A 40 -25.70 -16.50 -13.15
N ASP A 41 -25.45 -16.03 -11.93
CA ASP A 41 -26.37 -15.21 -11.14
C ASP A 41 -25.62 -14.03 -10.50
N PRO A 42 -25.38 -12.95 -11.29
CA PRO A 42 -24.60 -11.81 -10.82
C PRO A 42 -25.21 -11.09 -9.62
N LYS A 43 -26.54 -10.94 -9.59
CA LYS A 43 -27.24 -10.25 -8.51
C LYS A 43 -27.24 -11.07 -7.22
N GLY A 44 -27.51 -12.38 -7.30
CA GLY A 44 -27.42 -13.26 -6.13
C GLY A 44 -26.01 -13.32 -5.53
N SER A 45 -24.99 -13.41 -6.39
CA SER A 45 -23.58 -13.37 -5.95
C SER A 45 -23.24 -12.04 -5.25
N TRP A 46 -23.65 -10.92 -5.82
CA TRP A 46 -23.45 -9.60 -5.22
C TRP A 46 -24.17 -9.44 -3.87
N GLU A 47 -25.47 -9.70 -3.82
CA GLU A 47 -26.29 -9.59 -2.59
C GLU A 47 -25.74 -10.48 -1.48
N ARG A 48 -25.28 -11.70 -1.82
CA ARG A 48 -24.70 -12.60 -0.83
C ARG A 48 -23.34 -12.11 -0.35
N SER A 49 -22.52 -11.53 -1.23
CA SER A 49 -21.20 -11.01 -0.86
C SER A 49 -21.29 -9.90 0.20
N GLN A 50 -22.36 -9.11 0.17
CA GLN A 50 -22.63 -8.04 1.14
C GLN A 50 -22.98 -8.57 2.54
N GLN A 51 -23.44 -9.81 2.65
CA GLN A 51 -23.82 -10.45 3.91
C GLN A 51 -22.65 -11.19 4.59
N MET A 52 -21.50 -11.26 3.92
CA MET A 52 -20.31 -11.94 4.44
C MET A 52 -19.68 -11.15 5.60
N GLY A 53 -19.01 -11.85 6.50
CA GLY A 53 -18.22 -11.23 7.57
C GLY A 53 -16.90 -10.66 7.07
N PHE A 54 -16.29 -9.76 7.85
CA PHE A 54 -14.92 -9.32 7.63
C PHE A 54 -13.92 -10.40 8.08
N PRO A 55 -12.81 -10.64 7.35
CA PRO A 55 -12.39 -9.96 6.12
C PRO A 55 -12.90 -10.59 4.80
N GLU A 56 -13.58 -11.75 4.85
CA GLU A 56 -14.00 -12.50 3.65
C GLU A 56 -14.91 -11.69 2.71
N MET A 57 -15.69 -10.74 3.24
CA MET A 57 -16.52 -9.81 2.46
C MET A 57 -15.76 -9.16 1.32
N PHE A 58 -14.51 -8.71 1.54
CA PHE A 58 -13.74 -8.01 0.51
C PHE A 58 -13.50 -8.89 -0.72
N MET A 59 -13.08 -10.14 -0.51
CA MET A 59 -12.79 -11.06 -1.61
C MET A 59 -14.07 -11.53 -2.30
N ALA A 60 -15.14 -11.75 -1.54
CA ALA A 60 -16.43 -12.13 -2.09
C ALA A 60 -16.99 -11.01 -2.99
N ARG A 61 -16.95 -9.75 -2.55
CA ARG A 61 -17.38 -8.60 -3.34
C ARG A 61 -16.54 -8.42 -4.60
N ALA A 62 -15.21 -8.47 -4.47
CA ALA A 62 -14.31 -8.40 -5.61
C ALA A 62 -14.59 -9.52 -6.63
N GLY A 63 -14.82 -10.75 -6.13
CA GLY A 63 -15.20 -11.89 -6.96
C GLY A 63 -16.51 -11.64 -7.70
N ALA A 64 -17.56 -11.25 -6.98
CA ALA A 64 -18.89 -11.00 -7.55
C ALA A 64 -18.86 -9.92 -8.64
N VAL A 65 -18.18 -8.79 -8.40
CA VAL A 65 -18.05 -7.72 -9.40
C VAL A 65 -17.23 -8.19 -10.59
N SER A 66 -16.10 -8.86 -10.39
CA SER A 66 -15.27 -9.39 -11.49
C SER A 66 -16.04 -10.40 -12.36
N GLY A 67 -16.75 -11.36 -11.75
CA GLY A 67 -17.54 -12.33 -12.51
C GLY A 67 -18.74 -11.73 -13.24
N TRP A 68 -19.39 -10.72 -12.65
CA TRP A 68 -20.46 -9.98 -13.31
C TRP A 68 -19.89 -9.13 -14.47
N ALA A 69 -18.77 -8.45 -14.28
CA ALA A 69 -18.14 -7.67 -15.33
C ALA A 69 -17.63 -8.57 -16.47
N ALA A 70 -17.17 -9.79 -16.16
CA ALA A 70 -16.78 -10.76 -17.18
C ALA A 70 -17.97 -11.27 -18.00
N SER A 71 -19.14 -11.47 -17.39
CA SER A 71 -20.32 -12.03 -18.05
C SER A 71 -21.20 -10.98 -18.77
N ASN A 72 -21.39 -9.81 -18.15
CA ASN A 72 -22.22 -8.73 -18.66
C ASN A 72 -21.80 -7.38 -18.05
N PRO A 73 -20.71 -6.78 -18.55
CA PRO A 73 -20.19 -5.54 -18.00
C PRO A 73 -21.14 -4.36 -18.17
N GLU A 74 -21.91 -4.30 -19.27
CA GLU A 74 -22.90 -3.24 -19.50
C GLU A 74 -23.99 -3.23 -18.42
N ALA A 75 -24.48 -4.41 -18.01
CA ALA A 75 -25.48 -4.51 -16.96
C ALA A 75 -24.94 -4.10 -15.60
N LEU A 76 -23.71 -4.52 -15.27
CA LEU A 76 -23.05 -4.11 -14.03
C LEU A 76 -22.78 -2.61 -14.00
N ALA A 77 -22.23 -2.05 -15.08
CA ALA A 77 -22.02 -0.62 -15.25
C ALA A 77 -23.30 0.19 -15.02
N GLN A 78 -24.45 -0.28 -15.53
CA GLN A 78 -25.75 0.36 -15.29
C GLN A 78 -26.20 0.29 -13.83
N GLU A 79 -25.97 -0.81 -13.12
CA GLU A 79 -26.30 -0.93 -11.70
C GLU A 79 -25.35 -0.08 -10.84
N TYR A 80 -24.05 -0.09 -11.16
CA TYR A 80 -23.05 0.77 -10.52
C TYR A 80 -23.44 2.24 -10.63
N SER A 81 -23.78 2.72 -11.83
CA SER A 81 -24.15 4.13 -12.04
C SER A 81 -25.44 4.57 -11.33
N LYS A 82 -26.28 3.63 -10.85
CA LYS A 82 -27.47 3.98 -10.06
C LYS A 82 -27.13 4.24 -8.59
N ASP A 83 -26.23 3.44 -8.01
CA ASP A 83 -25.76 3.62 -6.64
C ASP A 83 -24.28 3.22 -6.49
N PRO A 84 -23.33 4.10 -6.87
CA PRO A 84 -21.90 3.80 -6.77
C PRO A 84 -21.43 3.47 -5.35
N ASN A 85 -22.11 4.00 -4.33
CA ASN A 85 -21.73 3.77 -2.93
C ASN A 85 -21.99 2.33 -2.49
N GLU A 86 -22.98 1.68 -3.10
CA GLU A 86 -23.27 0.27 -2.83
C GLU A 86 -22.07 -0.61 -3.21
N PHE A 87 -21.40 -0.26 -4.31
CA PHE A 87 -20.29 -1.00 -4.90
C PHE A 87 -18.92 -0.64 -4.33
N GLY A 88 -18.84 0.27 -3.35
CA GLY A 88 -17.59 0.59 -2.66
C GLY A 88 -17.04 -0.63 -1.89
N MET A 89 -15.78 -0.98 -2.14
CA MET A 89 -15.13 -2.11 -1.47
C MET A 89 -14.82 -1.83 0.01
N GLY A 90 -14.63 -0.57 0.39
CA GLY A 90 -14.29 -0.14 1.75
C GLY A 90 -15.49 0.22 2.63
N PRO A 91 -15.29 0.32 3.96
CA PRO A 91 -16.34 0.73 4.90
C PRO A 91 -16.96 2.08 4.51
N GLY A 92 -18.29 2.15 4.49
CA GLY A 92 -19.04 3.38 4.20
C GLY A 92 -19.00 3.83 2.74
N GLY A 93 -18.80 2.90 1.78
CA GLY A 93 -18.80 3.22 0.35
C GLY A 93 -17.48 3.81 -0.15
N ARG A 94 -16.37 3.62 0.57
CA ARG A 94 -15.03 3.96 0.09
C ARG A 94 -14.56 2.96 -0.97
N GLY A 95 -13.60 3.34 -1.82
CA GLY A 95 -13.07 2.46 -2.87
C GLY A 95 -13.99 2.31 -4.09
N ARG A 96 -14.76 3.37 -4.40
CA ARG A 96 -15.57 3.45 -5.63
C ARG A 96 -14.69 3.46 -6.88
N GLY A 97 -13.64 4.26 -6.86
CA GLY A 97 -12.59 4.29 -7.88
C GLY A 97 -12.05 2.91 -8.22
N ASP A 98 -11.60 2.18 -7.19
CA ASP A 98 -11.10 0.80 -7.34
C ASP A 98 -12.12 -0.12 -8.02
N THR A 99 -13.40 0.00 -7.65
CA THR A 99 -14.46 -0.78 -8.28
C THR A 99 -14.70 -0.34 -9.73
N ALA A 100 -14.68 0.97 -10.01
CA ALA A 100 -14.83 1.49 -11.36
C ALA A 100 -13.69 1.01 -12.28
N ALA A 101 -12.44 1.08 -11.81
CA ALA A 101 -11.27 0.53 -12.48
C ALA A 101 -11.42 -0.96 -12.79
N MET A 102 -11.89 -1.75 -11.82
CA MET A 102 -12.10 -3.19 -12.00
C MET A 102 -13.20 -3.52 -13.02
N ILE A 103 -14.32 -2.80 -12.99
CA ILE A 103 -15.41 -2.95 -13.98
C ILE A 103 -14.88 -2.60 -15.38
N ALA A 104 -14.22 -1.45 -15.50
CA ALA A 104 -13.75 -0.93 -16.78
C ALA A 104 -12.68 -1.83 -17.40
N GLY A 105 -11.72 -2.32 -16.59
CA GLY A 105 -10.68 -3.23 -17.04
C GLY A 105 -11.26 -4.56 -17.53
N GLU A 106 -12.16 -5.18 -16.77
CA GLU A 106 -12.78 -6.44 -17.21
C GLU A 106 -13.64 -6.26 -18.47
N TRP A 107 -14.35 -5.13 -18.59
CA TRP A 107 -15.09 -4.79 -19.81
C TRP A 107 -14.14 -4.58 -21.00
N ALA A 108 -12.98 -3.96 -20.79
CA ALA A 108 -12.00 -3.67 -21.84
C ALA A 108 -11.46 -4.93 -22.53
N LYS A 109 -11.46 -6.09 -21.85
CA LYS A 109 -11.11 -7.39 -22.45
C LYS A 109 -12.02 -7.78 -23.62
N GLN A 110 -13.25 -7.26 -23.64
CA GLN A 110 -14.28 -7.61 -24.62
C GLN A 110 -14.63 -6.44 -25.54
N ASN A 111 -14.74 -5.23 -24.99
CA ASN A 111 -15.19 -4.04 -25.70
C ASN A 111 -14.61 -2.76 -25.05
N PRO A 112 -13.35 -2.41 -25.36
CA PRO A 112 -12.69 -1.27 -24.73
C PRO A 112 -13.32 0.08 -25.11
N GLU A 113 -13.91 0.22 -26.30
CA GLU A 113 -14.66 1.43 -26.67
C GLU A 113 -15.93 1.60 -25.82
N GLY A 114 -16.61 0.49 -25.52
CA GLY A 114 -17.76 0.47 -24.61
C GLY A 114 -17.38 0.91 -23.20
N ALA A 115 -16.28 0.35 -22.69
CA ALA A 115 -15.73 0.69 -21.38
C ALA A 115 -15.34 2.18 -21.28
N LEU A 116 -14.63 2.72 -22.28
CA LEU A 116 -14.27 4.14 -22.33
C LEU A 116 -15.50 5.05 -22.35
N LYS A 117 -16.51 4.69 -23.15
CA LYS A 117 -17.75 5.45 -23.21
C LYS A 117 -18.46 5.47 -21.86
N TRP A 118 -18.40 4.38 -21.10
CA TRP A 118 -18.95 4.36 -19.75
C TRP A 118 -18.11 5.16 -18.76
N ALA A 119 -16.78 5.05 -18.80
CA ALA A 119 -15.88 5.84 -17.94
C ALA A 119 -16.17 7.35 -18.07
N GLN A 120 -16.41 7.84 -19.29
CA GLN A 120 -16.77 9.23 -19.57
C GLN A 120 -18.13 9.68 -19.01
N THR A 121 -18.95 8.77 -18.47
CA THR A 121 -20.21 9.10 -17.80
C THR A 121 -20.08 9.22 -16.27
N LEU A 122 -18.93 8.82 -15.72
CA LEU A 122 -18.66 8.87 -14.28
C LEU A 122 -18.23 10.27 -13.84
N ASP A 123 -18.12 10.47 -12.52
CA ASP A 123 -17.47 11.69 -12.02
C ASP A 123 -15.98 11.72 -12.39
N GLU A 124 -15.36 12.90 -12.37
CA GLU A 124 -13.98 13.10 -12.86
C GLU A 124 -12.96 12.14 -12.23
N ARG A 125 -13.11 11.84 -10.94
CA ARG A 125 -12.20 10.94 -10.24
C ARG A 125 -12.45 9.48 -10.64
N GLU A 126 -13.69 9.04 -10.60
CA GLU A 126 -14.05 7.68 -11.01
C GLU A 126 -13.77 7.42 -12.50
N ALA A 127 -13.87 8.44 -13.34
CA ALA A 127 -13.51 8.37 -14.75
C ALA A 127 -12.01 8.11 -14.94
N ALA A 128 -11.15 8.84 -14.22
CA ALA A 128 -9.69 8.61 -14.23
C ALA A 128 -9.33 7.20 -13.74
N ASP A 129 -9.96 6.74 -12.64
CA ASP A 129 -9.76 5.38 -12.12
C ASP A 129 -10.22 4.32 -13.15
N ALA A 130 -11.37 4.51 -13.79
CA ALA A 130 -11.89 3.63 -14.84
C ALA A 130 -11.00 3.59 -16.09
N ILE A 131 -10.53 4.75 -16.56
CA ILE A 131 -9.57 4.86 -17.68
C ILE A 131 -8.29 4.10 -17.33
N SER A 132 -7.77 4.28 -16.13
CA SER A 132 -6.57 3.58 -15.67
C SER A 132 -6.76 2.05 -15.68
N GLY A 133 -7.92 1.57 -15.21
CA GLY A 133 -8.29 0.16 -15.28
C GLY A 133 -8.34 -0.39 -16.72
N ILE A 134 -8.91 0.37 -17.66
CA ILE A 134 -8.97 -0.01 -19.09
C ILE A 134 -7.56 -0.15 -19.66
N PHE A 135 -6.72 0.87 -19.49
CA PHE A 135 -5.40 0.89 -20.11
C PHE A 135 -4.39 -0.03 -19.44
N ASN A 136 -4.53 -0.28 -18.14
CA ASN A 136 -3.78 -1.33 -17.47
C ASN A 136 -4.08 -2.72 -18.06
N GLU A 137 -5.36 -3.04 -18.32
CA GLU A 137 -5.74 -4.32 -18.94
C GLU A 137 -5.27 -4.41 -20.40
N LEU A 138 -5.51 -3.37 -21.20
CA LEU A 138 -5.07 -3.36 -22.60
C LEU A 138 -3.55 -3.45 -22.72
N SER A 139 -2.80 -2.77 -21.85
CA SER A 139 -1.33 -2.82 -21.84
C SER A 139 -0.79 -4.21 -21.49
N GLN A 140 -1.44 -4.94 -20.58
CA GLN A 140 -1.06 -6.33 -20.28
C GLN A 140 -1.22 -7.27 -21.49
N GLN A 141 -2.17 -6.98 -22.39
CA GLN A 141 -2.42 -7.80 -23.58
C GLN A 141 -1.58 -7.36 -24.78
N ASP A 142 -1.62 -6.07 -25.12
CA ASP A 142 -0.89 -5.46 -26.23
C ASP A 142 -0.65 -3.95 -25.96
N PRO A 143 0.55 -3.58 -25.45
CA PRO A 143 0.89 -2.19 -25.20
C PRO A 143 0.79 -1.28 -26.44
N GLN A 144 1.03 -1.81 -27.64
CA GLN A 144 0.98 -0.99 -28.86
C GLN A 144 -0.46 -0.62 -29.22
N GLU A 145 -1.37 -1.57 -29.07
CA GLU A 145 -2.80 -1.31 -29.28
C GLU A 145 -3.37 -0.37 -28.22
N ALA A 146 -2.95 -0.53 -26.95
CA ALA A 146 -3.28 0.39 -25.87
C ALA A 146 -2.85 1.83 -26.22
N LEU A 147 -1.62 2.03 -26.72
CA LEU A 147 -1.13 3.34 -27.15
C LEU A 147 -1.93 3.93 -28.32
N ARG A 148 -2.27 3.10 -29.33
CA ARG A 148 -3.09 3.52 -30.46
C ARG A 148 -4.45 4.04 -30.00
N MET A 149 -5.04 3.39 -29.00
CA MET A 149 -6.32 3.76 -28.42
C MET A 149 -6.22 5.01 -27.54
N ALA A 150 -5.20 5.11 -26.68
CA ALA A 150 -4.94 6.27 -25.83
C ALA A 150 -4.75 7.56 -26.65
N ALA A 151 -4.14 7.46 -27.84
CA ALA A 151 -3.95 8.59 -28.75
C ALA A 151 -5.27 9.20 -29.29
N THR A 152 -6.42 8.53 -29.10
CA THR A 152 -7.74 9.06 -29.50
C THR A 152 -8.44 9.88 -28.42
N LEU A 153 -7.87 9.91 -27.21
CA LEU A 153 -8.42 10.59 -26.05
C LEU A 153 -8.08 12.09 -26.04
N ASN A 154 -8.80 12.84 -25.22
CA ASN A 154 -8.40 14.22 -24.89
C ASN A 154 -7.09 14.22 -24.09
N ASP A 155 -6.47 15.39 -23.93
CA ASP A 155 -5.12 15.49 -23.33
C ASP A 155 -5.07 14.97 -21.88
N ASN A 156 -6.11 15.19 -21.07
CA ASN A 156 -6.13 14.74 -19.68
C ASN A 156 -6.21 13.21 -19.60
N ASP A 157 -7.24 12.63 -20.22
CA ASP A 157 -7.48 11.19 -20.24
C ASP A 157 -6.33 10.43 -20.91
N ARG A 158 -5.66 11.05 -21.89
CA ARG A 158 -4.47 10.49 -22.54
C ARG A 158 -3.28 10.42 -21.58
N GLY A 159 -3.11 11.42 -20.71
CA GLY A 159 -2.10 11.42 -19.66
C GLY A 159 -2.29 10.21 -18.73
N ASP A 160 -3.50 10.07 -18.17
CA ASP A 160 -3.86 8.96 -17.27
C ASP A 160 -3.66 7.59 -17.95
N ALA A 161 -4.05 7.47 -19.22
CA ALA A 161 -3.85 6.28 -20.03
C ALA A 161 -2.36 5.97 -20.23
N TYR A 162 -1.52 6.97 -20.51
CA TYR A 162 -0.08 6.77 -20.70
C TYR A 162 0.61 6.35 -19.41
N GLU A 163 0.27 6.94 -18.27
CA GLU A 163 0.80 6.52 -16.96
C GLU A 163 0.45 5.05 -16.70
N SER A 164 -0.81 4.66 -16.89
CA SER A 164 -1.27 3.27 -16.71
C SER A 164 -0.61 2.27 -17.67
N ILE A 165 -0.39 2.66 -18.93
CA ILE A 165 0.34 1.84 -19.90
C ILE A 165 1.78 1.65 -19.44
N ALA A 166 2.43 2.71 -18.96
CA ALA A 166 3.81 2.70 -18.52
C ALA A 166 4.01 1.81 -17.29
N GLU A 167 3.12 1.92 -16.30
CA GLU A 167 3.15 1.09 -15.08
C GLU A 167 3.09 -0.40 -15.43
N SER A 168 2.13 -0.80 -16.27
CA SER A 168 1.90 -2.19 -16.65
C SER A 168 3.00 -2.72 -17.57
N TRP A 169 3.42 -1.93 -18.55
CA TRP A 169 4.43 -2.34 -19.52
C TRP A 169 5.82 -2.39 -18.87
N ALA A 170 6.11 -1.53 -17.89
CA ALA A 170 7.38 -1.55 -17.16
C ALA A 170 7.62 -2.86 -16.39
N ILE A 171 6.56 -3.45 -15.81
CA ILE A 171 6.65 -4.73 -15.10
C ILE A 171 7.04 -5.87 -16.06
N SER A 172 6.54 -5.85 -17.30
CA SER A 172 6.74 -6.93 -18.27
C SER A 172 7.97 -6.75 -19.16
N ASP A 173 8.21 -5.54 -19.68
CA ASP A 173 9.35 -5.16 -20.52
C ASP A 173 9.68 -3.67 -20.36
N TYR A 174 10.38 -3.33 -19.27
CA TYR A 174 10.86 -1.96 -19.02
C TYR A 174 11.68 -1.39 -20.18
N ALA A 175 12.49 -2.21 -20.86
CA ALA A 175 13.33 -1.70 -21.95
C ALA A 175 12.48 -1.24 -23.14
N ALA A 176 11.36 -1.90 -23.42
CA ALA A 176 10.42 -1.47 -24.44
C ALA A 176 9.58 -0.27 -23.99
N ALA A 177 9.10 -0.27 -22.74
CA ALA A 177 8.40 0.86 -22.15
C ALA A 177 9.27 2.13 -22.18
N ASP A 178 10.53 2.05 -21.75
CA ASP A 178 11.46 3.18 -21.74
C ASP A 178 11.76 3.72 -23.15
N ARG A 179 11.85 2.86 -24.17
CA ARG A 179 11.96 3.33 -25.57
C ARG A 179 10.77 4.17 -26.00
N TRP A 180 9.56 3.77 -25.61
CA TRP A 180 8.36 4.54 -25.88
C TRP A 180 8.31 5.84 -25.06
N ILE A 181 8.62 5.79 -23.76
CA ILE A 181 8.70 6.98 -22.88
C ILE A 181 9.69 8.01 -23.42
N ASN A 182 10.82 7.56 -23.96
CA ASN A 182 11.81 8.43 -24.61
C ASN A 182 11.35 9.06 -25.93
N SER A 183 10.23 8.59 -26.50
CA SER A 183 9.62 9.16 -27.71
C SER A 183 8.54 10.21 -27.42
N LEU A 184 8.11 10.33 -26.16
CA LEU A 184 7.11 11.31 -25.72
C LEU A 184 7.66 12.74 -25.72
N SER A 185 6.76 13.71 -25.68
CA SER A 185 7.14 15.10 -25.44
C SER A 185 7.73 15.26 -24.02
N SER A 186 8.59 16.26 -23.81
CA SER A 186 9.18 16.49 -22.49
C SER A 186 8.15 16.80 -21.39
N GLU A 187 6.96 17.30 -21.76
CA GLU A 187 5.87 17.58 -20.82
C GLU A 187 5.19 16.29 -20.33
N GLU A 188 5.02 15.30 -21.20
CA GLU A 188 4.43 13.99 -20.86
C GLU A 188 5.46 13.04 -20.24
N GLN A 189 6.74 13.19 -20.60
CA GLN A 189 7.78 12.22 -20.29
C GLN A 189 8.02 12.00 -18.78
N GLY A 190 8.04 13.06 -17.97
CA GLY A 190 8.39 12.97 -16.54
C GLY A 190 7.43 12.07 -15.76
N LYS A 191 6.14 12.40 -15.79
CA LYS A 191 5.10 11.64 -15.08
C LYS A 191 5.04 10.17 -15.51
N VAL A 192 5.07 9.93 -16.82
CA VAL A 192 5.01 8.58 -17.39
C VAL A 192 6.26 7.76 -17.00
N ARG A 193 7.43 8.40 -16.95
CA ARG A 193 8.66 7.77 -16.48
C ARG A 193 8.62 7.45 -15.00
N PHE A 194 8.13 8.38 -14.19
CA PHE A 194 7.98 8.20 -12.76
C PHE A 194 7.10 6.97 -12.46
N ALA A 195 5.91 6.92 -13.07
CA ALA A 195 4.97 5.80 -12.91
C ALA A 195 5.59 4.45 -13.34
N ALA A 196 6.33 4.43 -14.46
CA ALA A 196 7.05 3.23 -14.91
C ALA A 196 8.09 2.74 -13.89
N ILE A 197 8.88 3.65 -13.30
CA ILE A 197 9.94 3.29 -12.34
C ILE A 197 9.33 2.87 -11.00
N GLU A 198 8.30 3.56 -10.52
CA GLU A 198 7.58 3.20 -9.30
C GLU A 198 6.97 1.79 -9.41
N SER A 199 6.30 1.51 -10.52
CA SER A 199 5.77 0.17 -10.81
C SER A 199 6.88 -0.89 -10.89
N LEU A 200 8.00 -0.56 -11.55
CA LEU A 200 9.17 -1.44 -11.61
C LEU A 200 9.76 -1.69 -10.22
N ALA A 201 9.71 -0.73 -9.28
CA ALA A 201 10.23 -0.88 -7.93
C ALA A 201 9.52 -2.00 -7.16
N ASN A 202 8.21 -2.18 -7.42
CA ASN A 202 7.42 -3.25 -6.82
C ASN A 202 7.84 -4.64 -7.36
N ALA A 203 8.19 -4.74 -8.64
CA ALA A 203 8.51 -6.01 -9.30
C ALA A 203 10.01 -6.39 -9.27
N SER A 204 10.89 -5.40 -9.44
CA SER A 204 12.34 -5.54 -9.57
C SER A 204 13.04 -4.28 -9.01
N PRO A 205 13.08 -4.11 -7.67
CA PRO A 205 13.58 -2.89 -7.04
C PRO A 205 15.05 -2.58 -7.39
N SER A 206 15.89 -3.60 -7.53
CA SER A 206 17.28 -3.42 -7.96
C SER A 206 17.41 -2.88 -9.38
N GLN A 207 16.48 -3.23 -10.28
CA GLN A 207 16.45 -2.68 -11.62
C GLN A 207 15.91 -1.25 -11.59
N ALA A 208 14.82 -0.99 -10.87
CA ALA A 208 14.30 0.37 -10.68
C ALA A 208 15.40 1.32 -10.16
N ALA A 209 16.19 0.88 -9.18
CA ALA A 209 17.33 1.64 -8.66
C ALA A 209 18.38 2.00 -9.73
N GLN A 210 18.71 1.05 -10.61
CA GLN A 210 19.63 1.29 -11.73
C GLN A 210 19.06 2.31 -12.72
N GLU A 211 17.75 2.25 -12.99
CA GLU A 211 17.07 3.17 -13.91
C GLU A 211 16.94 4.58 -13.30
N THR A 212 16.56 4.69 -12.03
CA THR A 212 16.53 5.96 -11.28
C THR A 212 17.90 6.65 -11.27
N THR A 213 18.99 5.89 -11.22
CA THR A 213 20.35 6.44 -11.23
C THR A 213 20.73 7.09 -12.57
N LYS A 214 20.06 6.73 -13.67
CA LYS A 214 20.28 7.34 -15.00
C LYS A 214 19.60 8.69 -15.16
N LEU A 215 18.68 9.04 -14.26
CA LEU A 215 17.98 10.31 -14.32
C LEU A 215 18.91 11.48 -13.98
N PRO A 216 18.68 12.66 -14.57
CA PRO A 216 19.35 13.88 -14.12
C PRO A 216 19.14 14.11 -12.63
N ALA A 217 20.14 14.67 -11.94
CA ALA A 217 19.96 15.09 -10.56
C ALA A 217 18.90 16.20 -10.46
N GLY A 218 18.01 16.08 -9.48
CA GLY A 218 16.88 16.98 -9.27
C GLY A 218 15.82 16.34 -8.38
N GLU A 219 14.76 17.09 -8.09
CA GLU A 219 13.68 16.71 -7.18
C GLU A 219 13.00 15.38 -7.58
N GLU A 220 12.67 15.21 -8.86
CA GLU A 220 12.05 13.97 -9.38
C GLU A 220 12.93 12.72 -9.15
N ARG A 221 14.25 12.87 -9.32
CA ARG A 221 15.18 11.76 -9.05
C ARG A 221 15.24 11.47 -7.54
N ASP A 222 15.28 12.51 -6.71
CA ASP A 222 15.37 12.35 -5.26
C ASP A 222 14.13 11.64 -4.70
N GLU A 223 12.95 12.01 -5.18
CA GLU A 223 11.67 11.36 -4.85
C GLU A 223 11.68 9.88 -5.26
N LEU A 224 12.10 9.56 -6.50
CA LEU A 224 12.23 8.17 -6.95
C LEU A 224 13.28 7.39 -6.16
N VAL A 225 14.37 8.02 -5.71
CA VAL A 225 15.34 7.36 -4.84
C VAL A 225 14.70 6.97 -3.51
N ALA A 226 13.94 7.88 -2.90
CA ALA A 226 13.24 7.59 -1.65
C ALA A 226 12.16 6.50 -1.82
N GLU A 227 11.38 6.54 -2.91
CA GLU A 227 10.31 5.56 -3.18
C GLU A 227 10.87 4.18 -3.50
N VAL A 228 11.83 4.08 -4.43
CA VAL A 228 12.45 2.80 -4.80
C VAL A 228 13.14 2.19 -3.59
N SER A 229 13.82 2.98 -2.76
CA SER A 229 14.49 2.46 -1.56
C SER A 229 13.48 1.89 -0.56
N ARG A 230 12.32 2.53 -0.43
CA ARG A 230 11.25 2.08 0.47
C ARG A 230 10.66 0.75 0.01
N GLU A 231 10.39 0.59 -1.27
CA GLU A 231 9.86 -0.66 -1.82
C GLU A 231 10.93 -1.77 -1.81
N TRP A 232 12.18 -1.42 -2.12
CA TRP A 232 13.30 -2.36 -2.02
C TRP A 232 13.49 -2.85 -0.59
N ALA A 233 13.35 -1.97 0.40
CA ALA A 233 13.54 -2.35 1.81
C ALA A 233 12.50 -3.36 2.33
N ARG A 234 11.36 -3.54 1.64
CA ARG A 234 10.41 -4.61 1.97
C ARG A 234 10.90 -6.00 1.55
N GLN A 235 11.83 -6.06 0.60
CA GLN A 235 12.36 -7.29 0.00
C GLN A 235 13.80 -7.59 0.45
N ASP A 236 14.64 -6.56 0.51
CA ASP A 236 16.06 -6.63 0.87
C ASP A 236 16.47 -5.28 1.48
N ALA A 237 16.32 -5.17 2.80
CA ALA A 237 16.63 -3.95 3.53
C ALA A 237 18.11 -3.56 3.51
N PRO A 238 19.09 -4.50 3.62
CA PRO A 238 20.51 -4.18 3.49
C PRO A 238 20.86 -3.52 2.15
N SER A 239 20.42 -4.08 1.02
CA SER A 239 20.72 -3.53 -0.30
C SER A 239 20.03 -2.18 -0.52
N ALA A 240 18.78 -2.04 -0.07
CA ALA A 240 18.04 -0.78 -0.15
C ALA A 240 18.73 0.36 0.65
N PHE A 241 19.24 0.03 1.84
CA PHE A 241 19.97 0.95 2.69
C PHE A 241 21.29 1.40 2.05
N GLU A 242 22.06 0.47 1.49
CA GLU A 242 23.28 0.78 0.74
C GLU A 242 22.98 1.72 -0.41
N TRP A 243 22.01 1.38 -1.25
CA TRP A 243 21.67 2.20 -2.40
C TRP A 243 21.19 3.61 -2.02
N LEU A 244 20.28 3.72 -1.03
CA LEU A 244 19.78 5.01 -0.56
C LEU A 244 20.93 5.89 -0.05
N THR A 245 21.80 5.35 0.79
CA THR A 245 22.86 6.13 1.46
C THR A 245 24.04 6.46 0.56
N GLU A 246 24.29 5.66 -0.49
CA GLU A 246 25.35 5.92 -1.47
C GLU A 246 24.89 6.76 -2.67
N SER A 247 23.65 6.58 -3.12
CA SER A 247 23.14 7.16 -4.37
C SER A 247 22.20 8.35 -4.18
N GLY A 248 21.63 8.50 -2.98
CA GLY A 248 20.71 9.58 -2.65
C GLY A 248 21.42 10.91 -2.39
N SER A 249 20.75 12.01 -2.75
CA SER A 249 21.07 13.33 -2.21
C SER A 249 20.73 13.39 -0.71
N ASP A 250 21.15 14.44 -0.02
CA ASP A 250 20.77 14.65 1.39
C ASP A 250 19.24 14.65 1.54
N ASN A 251 18.50 15.24 0.59
CA ASN A 251 17.03 15.27 0.59
C ASN A 251 16.43 13.86 0.42
N ALA A 252 16.92 13.09 -0.57
CA ALA A 252 16.43 11.74 -0.82
C ALA A 252 16.69 10.82 0.39
N VAL A 253 17.88 10.94 1.00
CA VAL A 253 18.22 10.21 2.22
C VAL A 253 17.30 10.62 3.36
N GLU A 254 17.11 11.92 3.60
CA GLU A 254 16.24 12.40 4.66
C GLU A 254 14.81 11.84 4.55
N GLU A 255 14.24 11.84 3.33
CA GLU A 255 12.89 11.34 3.07
C GLU A 255 12.77 9.81 3.20
N GLY A 256 13.76 9.07 2.69
CA GLY A 256 13.71 7.61 2.62
C GLY A 256 14.17 6.89 3.90
N ILE A 257 15.14 7.46 4.62
CA ILE A 257 15.97 6.71 5.58
C ILE A 257 15.17 6.08 6.71
N GLY A 258 14.15 6.77 7.23
CA GLY A 258 13.38 6.26 8.37
C GLY A 258 12.63 4.95 8.05
N ARG A 259 12.06 4.83 6.85
CA ARG A 259 11.35 3.60 6.43
C ARG A 259 12.34 2.47 6.13
N VAL A 260 13.43 2.79 5.45
CA VAL A 260 14.47 1.81 5.10
C VAL A 260 15.15 1.27 6.36
N VAL A 261 15.55 2.15 7.27
CA VAL A 261 16.12 1.78 8.58
C VAL A 261 15.12 0.99 9.41
N GLY A 262 13.83 1.32 9.37
CA GLY A 262 12.81 0.54 10.07
C GLY A 262 12.67 -0.90 9.58
N ALA A 263 12.93 -1.16 8.29
CA ALA A 263 13.04 -2.52 7.78
C ALA A 263 14.38 -3.15 8.17
N LEU A 264 15.48 -2.44 7.95
CA LEU A 264 16.84 -2.93 8.23
C LEU A 264 17.02 -3.30 9.70
N ALA A 265 16.48 -2.54 10.64
CA ALA A 265 16.62 -2.79 12.06
C ALA A 265 15.97 -4.11 12.54
N ARG A 266 15.11 -4.74 11.71
CA ARG A 266 14.57 -6.09 11.97
C ARG A 266 15.53 -7.20 11.57
N GLU A 267 16.43 -6.92 10.64
CA GLU A 267 17.36 -7.88 10.05
C GLU A 267 18.78 -7.69 10.58
N ASP A 268 19.25 -6.43 10.65
CA ASP A 268 20.60 -6.02 11.04
C ASP A 268 20.55 -4.71 11.88
N PRO A 269 20.18 -4.80 13.17
CA PRO A 269 20.12 -3.64 14.04
C PRO A 269 21.49 -3.04 14.37
N GLU A 270 22.57 -3.83 14.37
CA GLU A 270 23.93 -3.35 14.66
C GLU A 270 24.39 -2.37 13.58
N ARG A 271 24.16 -2.70 12.30
CA ARG A 271 24.46 -1.81 11.18
C ARG A 271 23.71 -0.48 11.26
N VAL A 272 22.47 -0.49 11.75
CA VAL A 272 21.70 0.74 11.95
C VAL A 272 22.30 1.59 13.07
N LEU A 273 22.70 0.98 14.18
CA LEU A 273 23.34 1.71 15.29
C LEU A 273 24.66 2.33 14.86
N ASP A 274 25.50 1.57 14.14
CA ASP A 274 26.75 2.09 13.56
C ASP A 274 26.48 3.29 12.64
N TYR A 275 25.42 3.21 11.82
CA TYR A 275 25.01 4.33 10.98
C TYR A 275 24.58 5.55 11.80
N ILE A 276 23.71 5.38 12.81
CA ILE A 276 23.23 6.47 13.67
C ILE A 276 24.40 7.14 14.42
N ASP A 277 25.35 6.35 14.90
CA ASP A 277 26.53 6.83 15.64
C ASP A 277 27.54 7.55 14.74
N SER A 278 27.57 7.21 13.44
CA SER A 278 28.43 7.88 12.45
C SER A 278 27.92 9.25 11.99
N ARG A 279 26.66 9.60 12.31
CA ARG A 279 26.00 10.82 11.83
C ARG A 279 25.98 11.89 12.92
N ASP A 280 26.19 13.13 12.49
CA ASP A 280 25.93 14.31 13.34
C ASP A 280 24.43 14.48 13.59
N ALA A 281 24.07 15.25 14.62
CA ALA A 281 22.68 15.59 14.90
C ALA A 281 22.04 16.35 13.73
N GLY A 282 20.85 15.93 13.31
CA GLY A 282 20.11 16.46 12.18
C GLY A 282 18.95 15.54 11.75
N GLU A 283 18.14 15.98 10.79
CA GLU A 283 16.90 15.29 10.39
C GLU A 283 17.14 13.87 9.88
N VAL A 284 18.19 13.64 9.07
CA VAL A 284 18.58 12.29 8.63
C VAL A 284 18.85 11.35 9.80
N ARG A 285 19.59 11.82 10.82
CA ARG A 285 19.91 11.01 12.01
C ARG A 285 18.67 10.75 12.85
N ASP A 286 17.85 11.78 13.07
CA ASP A 286 16.61 11.68 13.83
C ASP A 286 15.61 10.72 13.15
N ASN A 287 15.50 10.77 11.82
CA ASN A 287 14.69 9.84 11.03
C ASN A 287 15.21 8.41 11.12
N ALA A 288 16.53 8.20 11.12
CA ALA A 288 17.13 6.88 11.33
C ALA A 288 16.86 6.36 12.75
N VAL A 289 16.98 7.20 13.78
CA VAL A 289 16.62 6.83 15.17
C VAL A 289 15.15 6.43 15.26
N GLN A 290 14.25 7.23 14.67
CA GLN A 290 12.82 6.89 14.62
C GLN A 290 12.60 5.54 13.90
N GLY A 291 13.25 5.35 12.75
CA GLY A 291 13.22 4.09 12.01
C GLY A 291 13.63 2.91 12.88
N TYR A 292 14.76 3.02 13.59
CA TYR A 292 15.26 1.98 14.49
C TYR A 292 14.26 1.68 15.60
N VAL A 293 13.75 2.72 16.27
CA VAL A 293 12.73 2.62 17.32
C VAL A 293 11.54 1.83 16.78
N TYR A 294 10.86 2.29 15.72
CA TYR A 294 9.64 1.67 15.18
C TYR A 294 9.87 0.32 14.48
N GLY A 295 11.07 0.10 13.97
CA GLY A 295 11.49 -1.11 13.26
C GLY A 295 11.79 -2.27 14.21
N ASN A 296 12.62 -2.02 15.22
CA ASN A 296 13.20 -3.05 16.08
C ASN A 296 12.42 -3.23 17.38
N ARG A 297 11.40 -4.10 17.33
CA ARG A 297 10.60 -4.46 18.52
C ARG A 297 11.31 -5.42 19.48
N GLY A 298 12.48 -5.94 19.12
CA GLY A 298 13.25 -6.84 19.98
C GLY A 298 14.31 -6.14 20.82
N ALA A 299 14.55 -4.84 20.58
CA ALA A 299 15.58 -4.08 21.29
C ALA A 299 15.18 -3.83 22.76
N PRO A 300 16.12 -3.91 23.72
CA PRO A 300 15.84 -3.60 25.12
C PRO A 300 15.20 -2.21 25.27
N PRO A 301 14.02 -2.07 25.90
CA PRO A 301 13.30 -0.79 25.93
C PRO A 301 14.11 0.35 26.56
N ALA A 302 14.89 0.07 27.61
CA ALA A 302 15.73 1.08 28.27
C ALA A 302 16.82 1.64 27.35
N GLU A 303 17.42 0.82 26.48
CA GLU A 303 18.40 1.26 25.49
C GLU A 303 17.75 2.05 24.37
N THR A 304 16.60 1.56 23.89
CA THR A 304 15.82 2.21 22.84
C THR A 304 15.30 3.58 23.27
N ILE A 305 14.88 3.74 24.53
CA ILE A 305 14.49 5.04 25.10
C ILE A 305 15.67 6.01 25.12
N ARG A 306 16.85 5.59 25.59
CA ARG A 306 18.04 6.45 25.60
C ARG A 306 18.39 6.94 24.19
N LEU A 307 18.25 6.06 23.19
CA LEU A 307 18.46 6.44 21.80
C LEU A 307 17.39 7.43 21.32
N ALA A 308 16.11 7.16 21.60
CA ALA A 308 14.99 8.03 21.25
C ALA A 308 15.10 9.42 21.89
N GLU A 309 15.64 9.54 23.11
CA GLU A 309 15.91 10.81 23.79
C GLU A 309 16.94 11.68 23.05
N THR A 310 17.74 11.09 22.14
CA THR A 310 18.69 11.86 21.31
C THR A 310 18.05 12.54 20.10
N ILE A 311 16.75 12.31 19.82
CA ILE A 311 16.02 13.00 18.76
C ILE A 311 15.92 14.49 19.12
N SER A 312 16.31 15.35 18.19
CA SER A 312 16.37 16.80 18.40
C SER A 312 14.96 17.40 18.47
N GLY A 313 14.05 16.97 17.58
CA GLY A 313 12.65 17.40 17.55
C GLY A 313 11.87 16.94 18.78
N GLU A 314 11.33 17.89 19.55
CA GLU A 314 10.64 17.59 20.82
C GLU A 314 9.42 16.68 20.64
N ASP A 315 8.58 16.98 19.66
CA ASP A 315 7.37 16.19 19.37
C ASP A 315 7.71 14.76 18.93
N ASP A 316 8.73 14.59 18.08
CA ASP A 316 9.19 13.28 17.61
C ASP A 316 9.85 12.47 18.72
N ARG A 317 10.71 13.12 19.51
CA ARG A 317 11.32 12.55 20.71
C ARG A 317 10.24 12.04 21.67
N GLN A 318 9.28 12.88 22.00
CA GLN A 318 8.18 12.52 22.91
C GLN A 318 7.37 11.35 22.35
N ARG A 319 7.04 11.34 21.05
CA ARG A 319 6.32 10.22 20.41
C ARG A 319 7.11 8.91 20.51
N ALA A 320 8.39 8.93 20.14
CA ALA A 320 9.26 7.77 20.15
C ALA A 320 9.45 7.20 21.56
N VAL A 321 9.82 8.05 22.52
CA VAL A 321 10.00 7.68 23.94
C VAL A 321 8.70 7.11 24.53
N THR A 322 7.58 7.81 24.32
CA THR A 322 6.27 7.38 24.84
C THR A 322 5.91 6.00 24.31
N ARG A 323 6.06 5.75 23.00
CA ARG A 323 5.72 4.46 22.39
C ARG A 323 6.55 3.31 22.96
N VAL A 324 7.85 3.52 23.22
CA VAL A 324 8.72 2.51 23.82
C VAL A 324 8.39 2.31 25.30
N ALA A 325 8.07 3.36 26.05
CA ALA A 325 7.64 3.25 27.45
C ALA A 325 6.34 2.45 27.61
N TYR A 326 5.40 2.53 26.65
CA TYR A 326 4.23 1.64 26.62
C TYR A 326 4.58 0.16 26.39
N GLU A 327 5.66 -0.13 25.67
CA GLU A 327 6.15 -1.50 25.51
C GLU A 327 6.85 -1.95 26.79
N TRP A 328 7.71 -1.09 27.34
CA TRP A 328 8.46 -1.35 28.56
C TRP A 328 7.56 -1.62 29.77
N ALA A 329 6.47 -0.87 29.94
CA ALA A 329 5.52 -1.07 31.04
C ALA A 329 4.90 -2.48 31.07
N ARG A 330 4.89 -3.21 29.96
CA ARG A 330 4.43 -4.61 29.93
C ARG A 330 5.54 -5.61 30.23
N GLU A 331 6.77 -5.30 29.81
CA GLU A 331 7.92 -6.19 29.94
C GLU A 331 8.59 -6.08 31.32
N ASP A 332 8.71 -4.85 31.81
CA ASP A 332 9.32 -4.49 33.09
C ASP A 332 8.58 -3.25 33.68
N PRO A 333 7.41 -3.47 34.30
CA PRO A 333 6.61 -2.39 34.86
C PRO A 333 7.33 -1.61 35.96
N GLU A 334 8.16 -2.28 36.76
CA GLU A 334 8.87 -1.67 37.90
C GLU A 334 9.94 -0.69 37.42
N ALA A 335 10.74 -1.08 36.43
CA ALA A 335 11.71 -0.17 35.83
C ALA A 335 11.03 0.98 35.07
N THR A 336 9.88 0.71 34.45
CA THR A 336 9.11 1.76 33.76
C THR A 336 8.61 2.82 34.74
N LEU A 337 8.05 2.42 35.90
CA LEU A 337 7.61 3.36 36.92
C LEU A 337 8.76 4.22 37.44
N GLN A 338 9.94 3.64 37.67
CA GLN A 338 11.14 4.39 38.06
C GLN A 338 11.58 5.40 36.99
N TYR A 339 11.54 5.00 35.71
CA TYR A 339 11.84 5.92 34.61
C TYR A 339 10.85 7.10 34.57
N LEU A 340 9.55 6.83 34.77
CA LEU A 340 8.50 7.84 34.83
C LEU A 340 8.61 8.79 36.04
N GLU A 341 9.49 8.55 37.01
CA GLU A 341 9.76 9.53 38.07
C GLU A 341 10.77 10.60 37.65
N THR A 342 11.58 10.30 36.63
CA THR A 342 12.80 11.07 36.32
C THR A 342 12.79 11.72 34.94
N THR A 343 12.03 11.16 33.99
CA THR A 343 11.95 11.69 32.63
C THR A 343 11.04 12.90 32.55
N ASP A 344 11.42 13.91 31.78
CA ASP A 344 10.55 15.00 31.33
C ASP A 344 10.09 14.82 29.87
N ALA A 345 10.56 13.76 29.19
CA ALA A 345 10.28 13.51 27.77
C ALA A 345 8.88 12.96 27.49
N ILE A 346 8.10 12.66 28.52
CA ILE A 346 6.73 12.13 28.42
C ILE A 346 5.75 13.14 29.02
N GLY A 347 4.81 13.62 28.20
CA GLY A 347 3.72 14.49 28.66
C GLY A 347 2.77 13.82 29.66
N GLU A 348 2.15 14.63 30.51
CA GLU A 348 1.34 14.23 31.67
C GLU A 348 0.28 13.16 31.35
N ASP A 349 -0.56 13.39 30.33
CA ASP A 349 -1.60 12.43 29.90
C ASP A 349 -1.04 11.06 29.49
N SER A 350 0.17 11.02 28.92
CA SER A 350 0.80 9.75 28.53
C SER A 350 1.47 9.10 29.72
N ARG A 351 2.06 9.88 30.63
CA ARG A 351 2.65 9.41 31.88
C ARG A 351 1.62 8.72 32.74
N GLU A 352 0.46 9.34 32.97
CA GLU A 352 -0.64 8.75 33.75
C GLU A 352 -1.06 7.39 33.18
N ARG A 353 -1.33 7.33 31.88
CA ARG A 353 -1.73 6.08 31.19
C ARG A 353 -0.67 4.98 31.23
N ILE A 354 0.61 5.33 31.09
CA ILE A 354 1.70 4.35 31.18
C ILE A 354 1.87 3.87 32.63
N SER A 355 1.79 4.78 33.61
CA SER A 355 1.85 4.41 35.03
C SER A 355 0.72 3.46 35.43
N GLU A 356 -0.54 3.78 35.09
CA GLU A 356 -1.68 2.90 35.34
C GLU A 356 -1.49 1.52 34.72
N MET A 357 -0.98 1.47 33.49
CA MET A 357 -0.72 0.21 32.79
C MET A 357 0.39 -0.59 33.47
N ALA A 358 1.49 0.06 33.87
CA ALA A 358 2.61 -0.56 34.56
C ALA A 358 2.20 -1.08 35.95
N GLU A 359 1.43 -0.31 36.72
CA GLU A 359 0.91 -0.75 38.03
C GLU A 359 0.02 -1.99 37.91
N ARG A 360 -0.86 -2.02 36.91
CA ARG A 360 -1.71 -3.19 36.62
C ARG A 360 -0.91 -4.40 36.17
N ALA A 361 0.10 -4.19 35.32
CA ALA A 361 1.01 -5.24 34.89
C ALA A 361 1.81 -5.81 36.09
N ALA A 362 2.33 -4.95 36.97
CA ALA A 362 3.02 -5.35 38.19
C ALA A 362 2.11 -6.12 39.17
N ALA A 363 0.81 -5.80 39.18
CA ALA A 363 -0.21 -6.54 39.93
C ALA A 363 -0.59 -7.90 39.30
N GLY A 364 -0.03 -8.25 38.14
CA GLY A 364 -0.30 -9.50 37.42
C GLY A 364 -1.59 -9.50 36.60
N GLU A 365 -2.17 -8.32 36.32
CA GLU A 365 -3.34 -8.22 35.45
C GLU A 365 -2.99 -8.38 33.97
N GLU A 366 -3.89 -8.96 33.19
CA GLU A 366 -3.74 -9.05 31.73
C GLU A 366 -4.00 -7.67 31.09
N VAL A 367 -2.95 -7.05 30.55
CA VAL A 367 -3.02 -5.74 29.88
C VAL A 367 -3.03 -5.92 28.37
N GLY A 368 -4.06 -5.38 27.71
CA GLY A 368 -4.30 -5.56 26.28
C GLY A 368 -3.17 -5.02 25.38
N ARG A 369 -3.04 -5.60 24.18
CA ARG A 369 -2.13 -5.13 23.12
C ARG A 369 -2.68 -3.83 22.50
N GLY A 370 -2.00 -2.71 22.73
CA GLY A 370 -2.13 -1.56 21.84
C GLY A 370 -1.85 -0.21 22.49
N PHE A 371 -0.78 0.44 22.03
CA PHE A 371 -0.73 1.90 21.93
C PHE A 371 -1.82 2.31 20.91
N ARG A 372 -2.97 2.80 21.37
CA ARG A 372 -3.75 3.73 20.55
C ARG A 372 -3.03 5.05 20.71
N GLY A 373 -2.38 5.53 19.66
CA GLY A 373 -1.71 6.83 19.67
C GLY A 373 -2.63 7.92 20.24
N PRO A 374 -2.06 9.05 20.71
CA PRO A 374 -2.87 10.17 21.18
C PRO A 374 -3.97 10.45 20.13
N PRO A 375 -5.23 10.66 20.53
CA PRO A 375 -6.29 10.99 19.59
C PRO A 375 -5.80 12.19 18.78
N GLY A 376 -5.58 11.98 17.47
CA GLY A 376 -5.21 13.05 16.57
C GLY A 376 -6.23 14.18 16.76
N ARG A 377 -5.73 15.40 16.98
CA ARG A 377 -6.59 16.57 16.87
C ARG A 377 -7.13 16.57 15.43
N ARG A 378 -8.44 16.38 15.33
CA ARG A 378 -9.20 16.54 14.10
C ARG A 378 -9.04 17.94 13.53
#